data_AF-A0A7R9QCJ5-F1
#
_entry.id   AF-A0A7R9QCJ5-F1
#
_cell.length_a   1.000
_cell.length_b   1.000
_cell.length_c   1.000
_cell.angle_alpha   90.00
_cell.angle_beta   90.00
_cell.angle_gamma   90.00
#
_symmetry.space_group_name_H-M   'P 1'
#
loop_
_entity.id
_entity.type
_entity.pdbx_description
1 polymer ?
#
loop_
_entity_poly.entity_id
_entity_poly.type
_entity_poly.pdbx_seq_one_letter_code
_entity_poly.pdbx_strand_id
1 'polypeptide(L)'
;IDESHKTNDNHLLDQLIQQRDALRARTKTLFNPQFGSIFRTHNNPTYFSRRLFRYSDIYMSFVTNLCNYSMNHIFCPRRGLLPHESNISQVHIQDNQSNLP
;
A
#
# COMPACT_ATOMS: atom_id res chain seq x y z
N ILE A 1 26.38 -6.70 -33.21
CA ILE A 1 26.51 -5.74 -32.10
C ILE A 1 25.27 -5.80 -31.17
N ASP A 2 24.16 -6.43 -31.58
CA ASP A 2 22.87 -6.37 -30.87
C ASP A 2 22.61 -7.46 -29.80
N GLU A 3 23.41 -8.55 -29.76
CA GLU A 3 23.18 -9.66 -28.82
C GLU A 3 23.83 -9.48 -27.44
N SER A 4 25.00 -8.83 -27.37
CA SER A 4 25.69 -8.59 -26.09
C SER A 4 24.92 -7.60 -25.19
N HIS A 5 24.30 -6.58 -25.79
CA HIS A 5 23.46 -5.62 -25.08
C HIS A 5 22.19 -6.26 -24.52
N LYS A 6 21.47 -7.08 -25.32
CA LYS A 6 20.30 -7.83 -24.84
C LYS A 6 20.62 -8.79 -23.69
N THR A 7 21.79 -9.42 -23.74
CA THR A 7 22.24 -10.34 -22.67
C THR A 7 22.53 -9.58 -21.37
N ASN A 8 23.13 -8.39 -21.45
CA ASN A 8 23.38 -7.53 -20.29
C ASN A 8 22.06 -6.98 -19.69
N ASP A 9 21.10 -6.61 -20.52
CA ASP A 9 19.79 -6.14 -20.06
C ASP A 9 19.01 -7.25 -19.36
N ASN A 10 19.03 -8.47 -19.89
CA ASN A 10 18.42 -9.63 -19.23
C ASN A 10 19.09 -9.95 -17.89
N HIS A 11 20.42 -9.89 -17.83
CA HIS A 11 21.16 -10.09 -16.58
C HIS A 11 20.79 -9.01 -15.53
N LEU A 12 20.64 -7.75 -15.95
CA LEU A 12 20.18 -6.68 -15.07
C LEU A 12 18.74 -6.92 -14.59
N LEU A 13 17.83 -7.35 -15.47
CA LEU A 13 16.46 -7.68 -15.10
C LEU A 13 16.41 -8.80 -14.06
N ASP A 14 17.21 -9.86 -14.24
CA ASP A 14 17.29 -10.98 -13.29
C ASP A 14 17.82 -10.51 -11.93
N GLN A 15 18.86 -9.66 -11.92
CA GLN A 15 19.38 -9.06 -10.70
C GLN A 15 18.30 -8.23 -9.97
N LEU A 16 17.53 -7.42 -10.70
CA LEU A 16 16.45 -6.62 -10.13
C LEU A 16 15.31 -7.48 -9.58
N ILE A 17 14.95 -8.57 -10.28
CA ILE A 17 13.96 -9.54 -9.80
C ILE A 17 14.44 -10.19 -8.50
N GLN A 18 15.70 -10.60 -8.45
CA GLN A 18 16.30 -11.20 -7.25
C GLN A 18 16.29 -10.21 -6.07
N GLN A 19 16.67 -8.95 -6.29
CA GLN A 19 16.63 -7.91 -5.27
C GLN A 19 15.20 -7.67 -4.76
N ARG A 20 14.23 -7.57 -5.68
CA ARG A 20 12.81 -7.43 -5.35
C ARG A 20 12.32 -8.61 -4.49
N ASP A 21 12.70 -9.83 -4.83
CA ASP A 21 12.23 -11.01 -4.13
C ASP A 21 12.91 -11.18 -2.76
N ALA A 22 14.17 -10.80 -2.63
CA ALA A 22 14.86 -10.69 -1.34
C ALA A 22 14.16 -9.67 -0.41
N LEU A 23 13.79 -8.49 -0.94
CA LEU A 23 13.03 -7.49 -0.18
C LEU A 23 11.66 -8.02 0.24
N ARG A 24 10.94 -8.69 -0.67
CA ARG A 24 9.64 -9.31 -0.34
C ARG A 24 9.76 -10.37 0.74
N ALA A 25 10.79 -11.21 0.70
CA ALA A 25 11.05 -12.21 1.73
C ALA A 25 11.31 -11.56 3.09
N ARG A 26 12.16 -10.53 3.13
CA ARG A 26 12.44 -9.76 4.35
C ARG A 26 11.19 -9.06 4.91
N THR A 27 10.35 -8.47 4.06
CA THR A 27 9.11 -7.83 4.54
C THR A 27 8.10 -8.86 5.07
N LYS A 28 8.05 -10.07 4.50
CA LYS A 28 7.16 -11.14 4.98
C LYS A 28 7.48 -11.58 6.41
N THR A 29 8.74 -11.55 6.83
CA THR A 29 9.13 -11.97 8.20
C THR A 29 8.68 -11.00 9.29
N LEU A 30 8.26 -9.78 8.93
CA LEU A 30 7.71 -8.80 9.88
C LEU A 30 6.27 -9.14 10.32
N PHE A 31 5.61 -10.06 9.62
CA PHE A 31 4.25 -10.48 9.93
C PHE A 31 4.23 -11.87 10.56
N ASN A 32 3.04 -12.28 11.00
CA ASN A 32 2.86 -13.62 11.54
C ASN A 32 3.30 -14.69 10.51
N PRO A 33 4.12 -15.69 10.89
CA PRO A 33 4.67 -16.66 9.95
C PRO A 33 3.63 -17.63 9.35
N GLN A 34 2.49 -17.84 10.01
CA GLN A 34 1.46 -18.79 9.58
C GLN A 34 0.47 -18.17 8.59
N PHE A 35 0.04 -16.93 8.83
CA PHE A 35 -1.01 -16.28 8.02
C PHE A 35 -0.61 -14.91 7.44
N GLY A 36 0.56 -14.39 7.80
CA GLY A 36 1.04 -13.10 7.29
C GLY A 36 0.24 -11.91 7.84
N SER A 37 0.04 -10.90 6.99
CA SER A 37 -0.72 -9.70 7.34
C SER A 37 -2.23 -10.00 7.30
N ILE A 38 -2.95 -9.56 8.33
CA ILE A 38 -4.41 -9.64 8.36
C ILE A 38 -5.07 -8.77 7.27
N PHE A 39 -4.38 -7.76 6.74
CA PHE A 39 -4.95 -6.78 5.82
C PHE A 39 -4.65 -7.07 4.34
N ARG A 40 -3.48 -7.63 4.02
CA ARG A 40 -3.14 -7.90 2.61
C ARG A 40 -2.29 -9.16 2.42
N THR A 41 -2.41 -9.73 1.23
CA THR A 41 -1.44 -10.69 0.69
C THR A 41 -0.99 -10.13 -0.65
N HIS A 42 0.27 -9.69 -0.75
CA HIS A 42 0.89 -9.13 -1.96
C HIS A 42 -0.08 -8.36 -2.88
N ASN A 43 -0.16 -7.05 -2.87
CA ASN A 43 -1.04 -6.26 -3.75
C ASN A 43 -2.55 -6.42 -3.53
N ASN A 44 -3.03 -7.56 -3.01
CA ASN A 44 -4.45 -7.82 -2.84
C ASN A 44 -4.88 -7.68 -1.37
N PRO A 45 -6.01 -7.02 -1.09
CA PRO A 45 -6.59 -7.01 0.25
C PRO A 45 -7.14 -8.39 0.61
N THR A 46 -7.02 -8.78 1.87
CA THR A 46 -7.59 -10.02 2.40
C THR A 46 -9.13 -9.95 2.44
N TYR A 47 -9.77 -11.10 2.69
CA TYR A 47 -11.20 -11.13 2.96
C TYR A 47 -11.61 -10.24 4.14
N PHE A 48 -10.80 -10.25 5.22
CA PHE A 48 -10.98 -9.38 6.38
C PHE A 48 -10.98 -7.91 5.97
N SER A 49 -9.97 -7.45 5.24
CA SER A 49 -9.90 -6.06 4.75
C SER A 49 -11.09 -5.68 3.89
N ARG A 50 -11.53 -6.55 2.97
CA ARG A 50 -12.69 -6.26 2.11
C ARG A 50 -13.97 -6.10 2.91
N ARG A 51 -14.16 -6.90 3.98
CA ARG A 51 -15.30 -6.74 4.88
C ARG A 51 -15.18 -5.48 5.72
N LEU A 52 -14.00 -5.22 6.26
CA LEU A 52 -13.75 -4.02 7.05
C LEU A 52 -14.10 -2.76 6.25
N PHE A 53 -13.53 -2.59 5.06
CA PHE A 53 -13.81 -1.43 4.19
C PHE A 53 -15.27 -1.29 3.75
N ARG A 54 -16.04 -2.39 3.76
CA ARG A 54 -17.46 -2.37 3.35
C ARG A 54 -18.39 -2.04 4.49
N TYR A 55 -18.05 -2.43 5.72
CA TYR A 55 -18.96 -2.38 6.87
C TYR A 55 -18.58 -1.34 7.91
N SER A 56 -17.36 -0.81 7.88
CA SER A 56 -16.94 0.27 8.78
C SER A 56 -16.56 1.50 7.98
N ASP A 57 -17.15 2.63 8.32
CA ASP A 57 -16.74 3.93 7.79
C ASP A 57 -15.38 4.36 8.36
N ILE A 58 -15.12 4.03 9.63
CA ILE A 58 -13.88 4.33 10.36
C ILE A 58 -13.38 3.06 11.05
N TYR A 59 -12.07 2.83 10.99
CA TYR A 59 -11.40 1.74 11.70
C TYR A 59 -10.19 2.26 12.46
N MET A 60 -10.05 1.83 13.72
CA MET A 60 -8.94 2.15 14.60
C MET A 60 -8.56 0.93 15.45
N SER A 61 -7.37 0.93 16.06
CA SER A 61 -6.95 -0.14 16.99
C SER A 61 -7.76 -0.15 18.29
N PHE A 62 -8.12 1.02 18.81
CA PHE A 62 -8.92 1.19 20.03
C PHE A 62 -9.92 2.33 19.85
N VAL A 63 -11.09 2.21 20.49
CA VAL A 63 -12.13 3.24 20.46
C VAL A 63 -11.67 4.57 21.08
N THR A 64 -10.80 4.50 22.09
CA THR A 64 -10.23 5.67 22.76
C THR A 64 -9.38 6.53 21.84
N ASN A 65 -8.94 6.02 20.69
CA ASN A 65 -8.23 6.82 19.71
C ASN A 65 -9.12 7.93 19.13
N LEU A 66 -10.45 7.80 19.19
CA LEU A 66 -11.39 8.87 18.83
C LEU A 66 -11.27 10.09 19.76
N CYS A 67 -10.80 9.92 21.00
CA CYS A 67 -10.61 11.03 21.94
C CYS A 67 -9.49 12.00 21.51
N ASN A 68 -8.64 11.60 20.56
CA ASN A 68 -7.62 12.47 19.99
C ASN A 68 -8.20 13.44 18.93
N TYR A 69 -9.49 13.34 18.61
CA TYR A 69 -10.18 14.20 17.65
C TYR A 69 -11.18 15.11 18.37
N SER A 70 -11.39 16.30 17.80
CA SER A 70 -12.46 17.20 18.24
C SER A 70 -13.84 16.57 18.00
N MET A 71 -14.82 16.90 18.84
CA MET A 71 -16.22 16.50 18.63
C MET A 71 -16.80 17.01 17.30
N ASN A 72 -16.22 18.08 16.73
CA ASN A 72 -16.63 18.65 15.44
C ASN A 72 -15.75 18.18 14.27
N HIS A 73 -14.93 17.13 14.46
CA HIS A 73 -14.04 16.64 13.41
C HIS A 73 -14.81 15.93 12.30
N ILE A 74 -14.47 16.23 11.04
CA ILE A 74 -15.05 15.59 9.86
C ILE A 74 -13.98 14.69 9.23
N PHE A 75 -14.25 13.38 9.22
CA PHE A 75 -13.38 12.39 8.59
C PHE A 75 -13.65 12.33 7.08
N CYS A 76 -12.68 12.77 6.27
CA CYS A 76 -12.75 12.77 4.81
C CYS A 76 -11.85 11.68 4.21
N PRO A 77 -12.37 10.47 3.91
CA PRO A 77 -11.56 9.39 3.37
C PRO A 77 -11.08 9.73 1.94
N ARG A 78 -9.86 9.30 1.62
CA ARG A 78 -9.30 9.48 0.28
C ARG A 78 -10.02 8.58 -0.72
N ARG A 79 -10.44 9.15 -1.86
CA ARG A 79 -11.05 8.39 -2.96
C ARG A 79 -10.08 7.31 -3.47
N GLY A 80 -10.55 6.07 -3.50
CA GLY A 80 -9.87 4.96 -4.15
C GLY A 80 -9.85 5.18 -5.67
N LEU A 81 -8.66 5.13 -6.28
CA LEU A 81 -8.50 5.32 -7.71
C LEU A 81 -8.76 4.01 -8.45
N LEU A 82 -9.44 4.10 -9.60
CA LEU A 82 -9.55 2.99 -10.53
C LEU A 82 -8.23 2.81 -11.31
N PRO A 83 -7.94 1.61 -11.85
CA PRO A 83 -6.68 1.35 -12.54
C PRO A 83 -6.38 2.31 -13.70
N HIS A 84 -7.40 2.86 -14.36
CA HIS A 84 -7.26 3.83 -15.45
C HIS A 84 -7.14 5.29 -14.98
N GLU A 85 -7.31 5.56 -13.68
CA GLU A 85 -7.19 6.89 -13.08
C GLU A 85 -5.76 7.19 -12.58
N SER A 86 -4.83 6.24 -12.70
CA SER A 86 -3.47 6.32 -12.12
C SER A 86 -2.59 7.43 -12.73
N ASN A 87 -2.84 7.83 -13.97
CA ASN A 87 -2.06 8.87 -14.65
C ASN A 87 -2.48 10.30 -14.25
N ILE A 88 -3.63 10.45 -13.59
CA ILE A 88 -4.19 11.77 -13.21
C ILE A 88 -3.64 12.22 -11.83
N SER A 89 -3.14 11.27 -11.03
CA SER A 89 -2.91 11.49 -9.60
C SER A 89 -1.48 11.86 -9.22
N GLN A 90 -0.47 11.76 -10.11
CA GLN A 90 0.89 12.21 -9.77
C GLN A 90 1.01 13.75 -9.64
N VAL A 91 0.06 14.51 -10.17
CA VAL A 91 0.06 15.99 -10.14
C VAL A 91 -0.55 16.55 -8.84
N HIS A 92 -1.30 15.75 -8.05
CA HIS A 92 -2.10 16.27 -6.92
C HIS A 92 -1.72 15.73 -5.53
N ILE A 93 -0.65 14.93 -5.42
CA ILE A 93 -0.15 14.39 -4.12
C ILE A 93 0.98 15.29 -3.60
N GLN A 94 0.81 16.60 -3.62
CA GLN A 94 1.74 17.52 -2.95
C GLN A 94 1.01 18.57 -2.10
N ASP A 95 -0.30 18.74 -2.29
CA ASP A 95 -1.02 19.88 -1.70
C ASP A 95 -1.73 19.56 -0.38
N ASN A 96 -1.75 18.30 0.09
CA ASN A 96 -2.63 17.90 1.20
C ASN A 96 -1.95 17.23 2.40
N GLN A 97 -0.62 17.38 2.56
CA GLN A 97 0.08 16.98 3.80
C GLN A 97 0.54 18.17 4.66
N SER A 98 0.34 19.41 4.22
CA SER A 98 0.84 20.60 4.93
C SER A 98 -0.11 21.18 5.98
N ASN A 99 -1.31 20.64 6.17
CA ASN A 99 -2.27 21.13 7.17
C ASN A 99 -3.00 19.98 7.87
N LEU A 100 -2.33 19.35 8.83
CA LEU A 100 -2.99 18.73 9.97
C LEU A 100 -2.41 19.40 11.23
N PRO A 101 -3.24 19.80 12.20
CA PRO A 101 -2.74 20.30 13.49
C PRO A 101 -1.94 19.23 14.24
#